data_AF-A0A2X2T107-F1
#
_entry.id   AF-A0A2X2T107-F1
#
_cell.length_a   1.000
_cell.length_b   1.000
_cell.length_c   1.000
_cell.angle_alpha   90.00
_cell.angle_beta   90.00
_cell.angle_gamma   90.00
#
_symmetry.space_group_name_H-M   'P 1'
#
loop_
_entity.id
_entity.type
_entity.pdbx_description
1 polymer ?
#
loop_
_entity_poly.entity_id
_entity_poly.type
_entity_poly.pdbx_seq_one_letter_code
_entity_poly.pdbx_strand_id
1 'polypeptide(L)'
;MHKQPLSTVQVALLDSYFGEISGPVQKAFSEGRTKVNPSALLDADDATLQSYLEQARKNHSAQGGDPDEIRESIERYDPRTAKKQHDTTDMISTALWASVGIVVVAVAVIGLYLLSDVSSTPEVTAAPPIVSTPVQQKERPESNSPRDMLANMGITWDENNLRAAINRNDARIVRLFMQGGMNWKVYFAEQALAADDRDVLTILLQYRPQMDEARPCRRLIGSTELGMKKGQKLTSLRKQFLSSFCSSAPAVQRQKEEVERAQMRLAAQKQRYEDATAQGLETEPVDEQTAKIQQAIYNAMR
;
A
#
# COMPACT_ATOMS: atom_id res chain seq x y z
N MET A 1 -34.98 6.28 21.73
CA MET A 1 -34.19 7.26 20.95
C MET A 1 -35.08 8.45 20.64
N HIS A 2 -34.74 9.63 21.15
CA HIS A 2 -35.50 10.85 20.86
C HIS A 2 -35.26 11.26 19.39
N LYS A 3 -36.34 11.28 18.59
CA LYS A 3 -36.31 11.77 17.22
C LYS A 3 -36.36 13.30 17.25
N GLN A 4 -35.21 13.95 17.38
CA GLN A 4 -35.14 15.38 17.12
C GLN A 4 -35.26 15.61 15.60
N PRO A 5 -36.24 16.38 15.13
CA PRO A 5 -36.30 16.75 13.72
C PRO A 5 -35.08 17.62 13.37
N LEU A 6 -34.54 17.43 12.17
CA LEU A 6 -33.40 18.20 11.68
C LEU A 6 -33.74 19.69 11.66
N SER A 7 -32.80 20.53 12.09
CA SER A 7 -32.97 21.98 12.00
C SER A 7 -32.95 22.43 10.54
N THR A 8 -33.62 23.55 10.22
CA THR A 8 -33.71 24.09 8.85
C THR A 8 -32.33 24.30 8.21
N VAL A 9 -31.33 24.69 9.00
CA VAL A 9 -29.94 24.86 8.54
C VAL A 9 -29.31 23.51 8.19
N GLN A 10 -29.56 22.46 8.97
CA GLN A 10 -29.06 21.12 8.68
C GLN A 10 -29.70 20.53 7.42
N VAL A 11 -30.99 20.81 7.19
CA VAL A 11 -31.67 20.38 5.96
C VAL A 11 -31.08 21.09 4.74
N ALA A 12 -30.86 22.40 4.82
CA ALA A 12 -30.24 23.17 3.73
C ALA A 12 -28.80 22.71 3.42
N LEU A 13 -28.03 22.39 4.47
CA LEU A 13 -26.68 21.84 4.33
C LEU A 13 -26.70 20.47 3.64
N LEU A 14 -27.65 19.60 4.02
CA LEU A 14 -27.79 18.28 3.43
C LEU A 14 -28.14 18.33 1.94
N ASP A 15 -29.01 19.26 1.55
CA ASP A 15 -29.39 19.49 0.15
C ASP A 15 -28.20 19.97 -0.69
N SER A 16 -27.38 20.87 -0.13
CA SER A 16 -26.13 21.32 -0.76
C SER A 16 -25.14 20.17 -0.98
N TYR A 17 -24.92 19.32 0.04
CA TYR A 17 -24.00 18.18 -0.09
C TYR A 17 -24.53 17.10 -1.03
N PHE A 18 -25.85 16.88 -1.04
CA PHE A 18 -26.46 15.93 -1.96
C PHE A 18 -26.20 16.32 -3.42
N GLY A 19 -26.33 17.60 -3.77
CA GLY A 19 -26.02 18.10 -5.10
C GLY A 19 -24.56 17.89 -5.52
N GLU A 20 -23.61 18.18 -4.62
CA GLU A 20 -22.18 17.99 -4.89
C GLU A 20 -21.79 16.51 -5.08
N ILE A 21 -22.41 15.60 -4.32
CA ILE A 21 -22.08 14.17 -4.37
C ILE A 21 -22.79 13.48 -5.53
N SER A 22 -24.08 13.76 -5.75
CA SER A 22 -24.90 13.11 -6.76
C SER A 22 -24.67 13.65 -8.17
N GLY A 23 -24.26 14.92 -8.32
CA GLY A 23 -24.06 15.57 -9.61
C GLY A 23 -23.09 14.83 -10.55
N PRO A 24 -21.88 14.45 -10.10
CA PRO A 24 -20.95 13.66 -10.90
C PRO A 24 -21.50 12.28 -11.29
N VAL A 25 -22.27 11.64 -10.40
CA VAL A 25 -22.86 10.31 -10.63
C VAL A 25 -24.02 10.40 -11.63
N GLN A 26 -24.87 11.42 -11.50
CA GLN A 26 -25.97 11.69 -12.43
C GLN A 26 -25.44 12.00 -13.83
N LYS A 27 -24.35 12.78 -13.92
CA LYS A 27 -23.67 13.03 -15.19
C LYS A 27 -23.14 11.73 -15.80
N ALA A 28 -22.46 10.89 -15.00
CA ALA A 28 -21.97 9.60 -15.47
C ALA A 28 -23.10 8.63 -15.89
N PHE A 29 -24.28 8.71 -15.26
CA PHE A 29 -25.47 7.96 -15.65
C PHE A 29 -26.03 8.46 -16.99
N SER A 30 -26.15 9.78 -17.15
CA SER A 30 -26.61 10.39 -18.41
C SER A 30 -25.68 10.08 -19.59
N GLU A 31 -24.38 9.91 -19.33
CA GLU A 31 -23.37 9.49 -20.30
C GLU A 31 -23.32 7.96 -20.50
N GLY A 32 -24.20 7.20 -19.83
CA GLY A 32 -24.29 5.73 -19.94
C GLY A 32 -23.13 4.97 -19.29
N ARG A 33 -22.30 5.65 -18.49
CA ARG A 33 -21.11 5.07 -17.85
C ARG A 33 -21.41 4.35 -16.53
N THR A 34 -22.57 4.65 -15.94
CA THR A 34 -23.07 4.00 -14.73
C THR A 34 -24.52 3.56 -14.97
N LYS A 35 -24.96 2.47 -14.31
CA LYS A 35 -26.35 1.98 -14.39
C LYS A 35 -27.25 2.56 -13.31
N VAL A 36 -26.67 3.30 -12.36
CA VAL A 36 -27.35 3.81 -11.16
C VAL A 36 -27.79 5.24 -11.43
N ASN A 37 -29.10 5.48 -11.37
CA ASN A 37 -29.71 6.80 -11.50
C ASN A 37 -29.99 7.37 -10.10
N PRO A 38 -29.17 8.29 -9.56
CA PRO A 38 -29.40 8.87 -8.25
C PRO A 38 -30.69 9.70 -8.18
N SER A 39 -31.16 10.31 -9.28
CA SER A 39 -32.44 11.03 -9.28
C SER A 39 -33.65 10.11 -9.08
N ALA A 40 -33.59 8.87 -9.59
CA ALA A 40 -34.67 7.89 -9.39
C ALA A 40 -34.85 7.47 -7.92
N LEU A 41 -33.85 7.70 -7.06
CA LEU A 41 -33.94 7.46 -5.62
C LEU A 41 -34.72 8.56 -4.89
N LEU A 42 -34.79 9.76 -5.48
CA LEU A 42 -35.58 10.89 -4.95
C LEU A 42 -37.03 10.87 -5.45
N ASP A 43 -37.29 10.21 -6.57
CA ASP A 43 -38.63 10.09 -7.17
C ASP A 43 -39.46 8.92 -6.59
N ALA A 44 -38.95 8.23 -5.56
CA ALA A 44 -39.62 7.06 -4.98
C ALA A 44 -40.87 7.45 -4.18
N ASP A 45 -42.00 6.81 -4.48
CA ASP A 45 -43.27 6.98 -3.76
C ASP A 45 -43.14 6.54 -2.28
N ASP A 46 -43.84 7.24 -1.38
CA ASP A 46 -43.75 7.07 0.07
C ASP A 46 -44.06 5.63 0.50
N ALA A 47 -44.98 4.95 -0.18
CA ALA A 47 -45.33 3.55 0.07
C ALA A 47 -44.16 2.59 -0.25
N THR A 48 -43.43 2.87 -1.34
CA THR A 48 -42.26 2.08 -1.74
C THR A 48 -41.12 2.28 -0.73
N LEU A 49 -40.93 3.50 -0.26
CA LEU A 49 -39.92 3.84 0.73
C LEU A 49 -40.19 3.16 2.09
N GLN A 50 -41.45 3.13 2.53
CA GLN A 50 -41.84 2.46 3.77
C GLN A 50 -41.62 0.93 3.70
N SER A 51 -42.02 0.28 2.62
CA SER A 51 -41.81 -1.17 2.45
C SER A 51 -40.32 -1.55 2.42
N TYR A 52 -39.47 -0.75 1.77
CA TYR A 52 -38.02 -0.93 1.79
C TYR A 52 -37.45 -0.79 3.21
N LEU A 53 -37.86 0.23 3.96
CA LEU A 53 -37.40 0.44 5.34
C LEU A 53 -37.84 -0.68 6.28
N GLU A 54 -39.04 -1.21 6.12
CA GLU A 54 -39.52 -2.37 6.88
C GLU A 54 -38.72 -3.64 6.55
N GLN A 55 -38.44 -3.86 5.26
CA GLN A 55 -37.61 -4.98 4.83
C GLN A 55 -36.17 -4.85 5.35
N ALA A 56 -35.60 -3.64 5.32
CA ALA A 56 -34.28 -3.36 5.88
C ALA A 56 -34.23 -3.63 7.39
N ARG A 57 -35.24 -3.20 8.17
CA ARG A 57 -35.35 -3.50 9.60
C ARG A 57 -35.45 -5.00 9.87
N LYS A 58 -36.26 -5.71 9.07
CA LYS A 58 -36.42 -7.16 9.19
C LYS A 58 -35.10 -7.88 8.93
N ASN A 59 -34.38 -7.51 7.88
CA ASN A 59 -33.06 -8.06 7.57
C ASN A 59 -32.03 -7.75 8.65
N HIS A 60 -32.01 -6.51 9.16
CA HIS A 60 -31.13 -6.09 10.25
C HIS A 60 -31.38 -6.88 11.54
N SER A 61 -32.64 -7.21 11.84
CA SER A 61 -33.00 -8.04 13.00
C SER A 61 -32.66 -9.53 12.83
N ALA A 62 -32.68 -10.04 11.60
CA ALA A 62 -32.43 -11.44 11.29
C ALA A 62 -30.93 -11.77 11.12
N GLN A 63 -30.13 -10.82 10.63
CA GLN A 63 -28.70 -11.02 10.31
C GLN A 63 -27.74 -10.33 11.28
N GLY A 64 -28.26 -9.57 12.26
CA GLY A 64 -27.45 -8.96 13.31
C GLY A 64 -26.57 -7.82 12.80
N GLY A 65 -27.19 -6.75 12.30
CA GLY A 65 -26.49 -5.56 11.82
C GLY A 65 -25.75 -5.78 10.49
N ASP A 66 -25.40 -4.66 9.84
CA ASP A 66 -24.62 -4.67 8.60
C ASP A 66 -23.23 -5.27 8.92
N PRO A 67 -22.83 -6.42 8.34
CA PRO A 67 -21.54 -7.04 8.65
C PRO A 67 -20.36 -6.23 8.11
N ASP A 68 -20.63 -5.28 7.21
CA ASP A 68 -19.63 -4.42 6.61
C ASP A 68 -19.61 -3.06 7.32
N GLU A 69 -18.56 -2.84 8.11
CA GLU A 69 -18.24 -1.54 8.69
C GLU A 69 -18.11 -0.51 7.55
N ILE A 70 -18.85 0.61 7.65
CA ILE A 70 -18.81 1.69 6.66
C ILE A 70 -17.35 2.12 6.50
N ARG A 71 -16.76 1.79 5.35
CA ARG A 71 -15.34 2.03 5.10
C ARG A 71 -15.07 3.53 5.10
N GLU A 72 -14.08 3.94 5.89
CA GLU A 72 -13.65 5.34 6.03
C GLU A 72 -12.90 5.88 4.79
N SER A 73 -12.74 5.08 3.71
CA SER A 73 -12.00 5.47 2.51
C SER A 73 -12.83 5.35 1.21
N ILE A 74 -12.77 6.40 0.39
CA ILE A 74 -13.42 6.53 -0.94
C ILE A 74 -12.59 5.81 -2.03
N GLU A 75 -12.02 4.64 -1.72
CA GLU A 75 -11.26 3.86 -2.69
C GLU A 75 -12.20 3.03 -3.58
N ARG A 76 -11.83 2.89 -4.85
CA ARG A 76 -12.68 2.27 -5.88
C ARG A 76 -13.03 0.83 -5.49
N TYR A 77 -14.32 0.51 -5.37
CA TYR A 77 -14.83 -0.82 -5.05
C TYR A 77 -14.27 -1.87 -6.02
N ASP A 78 -13.45 -2.80 -5.50
CA ASP A 78 -12.96 -3.95 -6.26
C ASP A 78 -13.85 -5.17 -5.95
N PRO A 79 -14.77 -5.55 -6.86
CA PRO A 79 -15.72 -6.65 -6.66
C PRO A 79 -15.05 -8.01 -6.48
N ARG A 80 -13.73 -8.14 -6.74
CA ARG A 80 -12.98 -9.38 -6.52
C ARG A 80 -12.78 -9.71 -5.04
N THR A 81 -12.83 -8.70 -4.16
CA THR A 81 -12.56 -8.87 -2.72
C THR A 81 -13.79 -9.34 -1.94
N ALA A 82 -14.99 -8.88 -2.31
CA ALA A 82 -16.26 -9.27 -1.68
C ALA A 82 -16.67 -10.73 -1.99
N LYS A 83 -16.16 -11.31 -3.08
CA LYS A 83 -16.53 -12.68 -3.49
C LYS A 83 -15.88 -13.79 -2.62
N LYS A 84 -15.02 -13.45 -1.66
CA LYS A 84 -14.23 -14.43 -0.90
C LYS A 84 -14.92 -14.96 0.37
N GLN A 85 -16.09 -14.44 0.75
CA GLN A 85 -16.77 -14.85 1.99
C GLN A 85 -17.98 -15.80 1.81
N HIS A 86 -18.30 -16.20 0.58
CA HIS A 86 -19.37 -17.18 0.38
C HIS A 86 -18.97 -18.23 -0.65
N ASP A 87 -18.00 -19.08 -0.26
CA ASP A 87 -17.60 -20.23 -1.05
C ASP A 87 -17.70 -21.51 -0.21
N THR A 88 -18.94 -21.94 0.04
CA THR A 88 -19.25 -23.26 0.61
C THR A 88 -19.13 -24.39 -0.43
N THR A 89 -18.70 -24.07 -1.65
CA THR A 89 -18.54 -25.02 -2.76
C THR A 89 -17.16 -25.69 -2.80
N ASP A 90 -16.15 -25.14 -2.11
CA ASP A 90 -14.80 -25.74 -2.04
C ASP A 90 -14.68 -26.95 -1.10
N MET A 91 -15.68 -27.21 -0.24
CA MET A 91 -15.70 -28.45 0.56
C MET A 91 -16.10 -29.70 -0.25
N ILE A 92 -16.79 -29.54 -1.39
CA ILE A 92 -17.18 -30.68 -2.23
C ILE A 92 -16.03 -31.10 -3.16
N SER A 93 -15.17 -30.16 -3.58
CA SER A 93 -14.04 -30.46 -4.46
C SER A 93 -12.90 -31.19 -3.73
N THR A 94 -12.64 -30.86 -2.46
CA THR A 94 -11.56 -31.47 -1.66
C THR A 94 -11.83 -32.92 -1.28
N ALA A 95 -13.10 -33.33 -1.11
CA ALA A 95 -13.46 -34.73 -0.86
C ALA A 95 -13.28 -35.64 -2.10
N LEU A 96 -13.42 -35.06 -3.30
CA LEU A 96 -13.38 -35.82 -4.56
C LEU A 96 -11.94 -36.17 -5.00
N TRP A 97 -10.95 -35.35 -4.63
CA TRP A 97 -9.53 -35.62 -4.92
C TRP A 97 -8.86 -36.58 -3.93
N ALA A 98 -9.46 -36.82 -2.75
CA ALA A 98 -8.93 -37.77 -1.76
C ALA A 98 -9.03 -39.23 -2.24
N SER A 99 -10.04 -39.57 -3.06
CA SER A 99 -10.23 -40.93 -3.57
C SER A 99 -9.18 -41.32 -4.63
N VAL A 100 -8.75 -40.37 -5.47
CA VAL A 100 -7.73 -40.60 -6.50
C VAL A 100 -6.36 -40.85 -5.87
N GLY A 101 -6.03 -40.13 -4.79
CA GLY A 101 -4.77 -40.32 -4.06
C GLY A 101 -4.63 -41.73 -3.47
N ILE A 102 -5.70 -42.29 -2.92
CA ILE A 102 -5.69 -43.63 -2.29
C ILE A 102 -5.48 -44.73 -3.35
N VAL A 103 -6.07 -44.59 -4.53
CA VAL A 103 -5.91 -45.58 -5.62
C VAL A 103 -4.49 -45.57 -6.19
N VAL A 104 -3.87 -44.41 -6.35
CA VAL A 104 -2.49 -44.32 -6.86
C VAL A 104 -1.49 -44.92 -5.86
N VAL A 105 -1.67 -44.69 -4.56
CA VAL A 105 -0.81 -45.30 -3.54
C VAL A 105 -0.98 -46.82 -3.48
N ALA A 106 -2.22 -47.33 -3.61
CA ALA A 106 -2.46 -48.78 -3.66
C ALA A 106 -1.79 -49.44 -4.88
N VAL A 107 -1.87 -48.82 -6.06
CA VAL A 107 -1.22 -49.32 -7.29
C VAL A 107 0.31 -49.24 -7.18
N ALA A 108 0.87 -48.20 -6.56
CA ALA A 108 2.31 -48.09 -6.35
C ALA A 108 2.84 -49.14 -5.37
N VAL A 109 2.11 -49.43 -4.29
CA VAL A 109 2.47 -50.47 -3.32
C VAL A 109 2.40 -51.86 -3.96
N ILE A 110 1.37 -52.14 -4.78
CA ILE A 110 1.26 -53.40 -5.52
C ILE A 110 2.36 -53.52 -6.58
N GLY A 111 2.70 -52.43 -7.28
CA GLY A 111 3.80 -52.39 -8.25
C GLY A 111 5.17 -52.66 -7.61
N LEU A 112 5.45 -52.06 -6.44
CA LEU A 112 6.68 -52.30 -5.68
C LEU A 112 6.75 -53.74 -5.15
N TYR A 113 5.62 -54.34 -4.78
CA TYR A 113 5.57 -55.74 -4.33
C TYR A 113 5.87 -56.71 -5.48
N LEU A 114 5.42 -56.43 -6.70
CA LEU A 114 5.70 -57.27 -7.88
C LEU A 114 7.13 -57.09 -8.43
N LEU A 115 7.77 -55.94 -8.19
CA LEU A 115 9.16 -55.66 -8.58
C LEU A 115 10.21 -56.17 -7.58
N SER A 116 9.78 -56.66 -6.40
CA SER A 116 10.69 -57.18 -5.37
C SER A 116 11.14 -58.63 -5.62
N ASP A 117 10.54 -59.34 -6.58
CA ASP A 117 10.89 -60.74 -6.93
C ASP A 117 11.91 -60.87 -8.08
N VAL A 118 12.43 -59.78 -8.63
CA VAL A 118 13.52 -59.82 -9.62
C VAL A 118 14.79 -59.27 -8.99
N SER A 119 15.39 -60.09 -8.13
CA SER A 119 16.76 -59.90 -7.67
C SER A 119 17.74 -60.36 -8.73
N SER A 120 18.56 -59.44 -9.25
CA SER A 120 19.87 -59.71 -9.87
C SER A 120 20.71 -58.43 -9.87
N THR A 121 21.61 -58.32 -8.91
CA THR A 121 22.76 -57.40 -8.87
C THR A 121 23.88 -57.87 -9.85
N PRO A 122 25.01 -57.17 -9.95
CA PRO A 122 25.29 -55.95 -10.71
C PRO A 122 26.41 -56.18 -11.76
N GLU A 123 26.64 -55.28 -12.73
CA GLU A 123 27.94 -55.28 -13.41
C GLU A 123 28.47 -53.87 -13.69
N VAL A 124 29.73 -53.74 -13.32
CA VAL A 124 30.61 -52.59 -13.35
C VAL A 124 31.23 -52.50 -14.74
N THR A 125 31.17 -51.33 -15.38
CA THR A 125 32.22 -50.96 -16.34
C THR A 125 32.50 -49.47 -16.27
N ALA A 126 33.67 -49.16 -15.72
CA ALA A 126 34.29 -47.85 -15.79
C ALA A 126 34.87 -47.60 -17.19
N ALA A 127 34.69 -46.38 -17.70
CA ALA A 127 35.50 -45.81 -18.78
C ALA A 127 35.74 -44.31 -18.50
N PRO A 128 36.90 -43.76 -18.89
CA PRO A 128 37.56 -42.62 -18.25
C PRO A 128 36.96 -41.24 -18.61
N PRO A 129 37.23 -40.19 -17.80
CA PRO A 129 36.57 -38.90 -17.93
C PRO A 129 37.06 -38.11 -19.14
N ILE A 130 36.11 -37.70 -19.98
CA ILE A 130 36.32 -36.61 -20.94
C ILE A 130 36.41 -35.34 -20.09
N VAL A 131 37.60 -34.73 -20.07
CA VAL A 131 37.86 -33.42 -19.48
C VAL A 131 37.02 -32.39 -20.23
N SER A 132 35.79 -32.18 -19.77
CA SER A 132 35.10 -30.90 -19.93
C SER A 132 35.65 -30.03 -18.83
N THR A 133 36.32 -28.94 -19.17
CA THR A 133 36.59 -27.86 -18.22
C THR A 133 35.26 -27.21 -17.84
N PRO A 134 34.66 -27.45 -16.65
CA PRO A 134 33.79 -26.43 -16.13
C PRO A 134 34.71 -25.25 -15.77
N VAL A 135 34.45 -24.11 -16.40
CA VAL A 135 34.85 -22.82 -15.84
C VAL A 135 34.56 -22.91 -14.34
N GLN A 136 35.61 -22.87 -13.52
CA GLN A 136 35.47 -22.72 -12.09
C GLN A 136 34.73 -21.41 -11.84
N GLN A 137 33.40 -21.49 -11.77
CA GLN A 137 32.66 -20.65 -10.86
C GLN A 137 33.19 -21.03 -9.49
N LYS A 138 34.18 -20.25 -9.05
CA LYS A 138 34.65 -20.14 -7.68
C LYS A 138 33.52 -20.56 -6.76
N GLU A 139 33.63 -21.78 -6.22
CA GLU A 139 32.75 -22.29 -5.18
C GLU A 139 32.72 -21.21 -4.11
N ARG A 140 31.60 -20.48 -4.06
CA ARG A 140 31.29 -19.63 -2.93
C ARG A 140 31.23 -20.64 -1.77
N PRO A 141 32.06 -20.50 -0.73
CA PRO A 141 32.04 -21.46 0.37
C PRO A 141 30.60 -21.59 0.88
N GLU A 142 30.23 -22.79 1.36
CA GLU A 142 29.00 -23.11 2.13
C GLU A 142 28.87 -22.21 3.37
N SER A 143 28.77 -20.92 3.11
CA SER A 143 28.38 -19.88 4.02
C SER A 143 26.86 -19.86 3.90
N ASN A 144 26.17 -20.14 5.01
CA ASN A 144 24.72 -20.03 5.12
C ASN A 144 24.25 -18.83 4.28
N SER A 145 23.35 -19.04 3.31
CA SER A 145 22.90 -17.93 2.49
C SER A 145 22.26 -16.86 3.38
N PRO A 146 22.18 -15.58 2.97
CA PRO A 146 21.53 -14.56 3.79
C PRO A 146 20.11 -14.93 4.23
N ARG A 147 19.41 -15.74 3.43
CA ARG A 147 18.10 -16.31 3.75
C ARG A 147 18.19 -17.40 4.83
N ASP A 148 19.17 -18.29 4.73
CA ASP A 148 19.40 -19.33 5.76
C ASP A 148 19.80 -18.70 7.09
N MET A 149 20.60 -17.63 7.06
CA MET A 149 20.94 -16.88 8.28
C MET A 149 19.71 -16.27 8.95
N LEU A 150 18.75 -15.76 8.19
CA LEU A 150 17.47 -15.25 8.74
C LEU A 150 16.62 -16.39 9.30
N ALA A 151 16.51 -17.50 8.57
CA ALA A 151 15.77 -18.68 9.01
C ALA A 151 16.33 -19.26 10.32
N ASN A 152 17.67 -19.31 10.45
CA ASN A 152 18.35 -19.75 11.68
C ASN A 152 18.11 -18.79 12.87
N MET A 153 17.72 -17.54 12.62
CA MET A 153 17.29 -16.58 13.64
C MET A 153 15.77 -16.62 13.90
N GLY A 154 15.03 -17.52 13.24
CA GLY A 154 13.57 -17.60 13.34
C GLY A 154 12.83 -16.47 12.61
N ILE A 155 13.50 -15.78 11.68
CA ILE A 155 12.90 -14.67 10.91
C ILE A 155 12.52 -15.18 9.53
N THR A 156 11.23 -15.06 9.18
CA THR A 156 10.73 -15.45 7.87
C THR A 156 11.08 -14.41 6.80
N TRP A 157 11.26 -14.89 5.57
CA TRP A 157 11.58 -14.05 4.42
C TRP A 157 10.32 -13.38 3.85
N ASP A 158 9.84 -12.33 4.52
CA ASP A 158 8.66 -11.57 4.09
C ASP A 158 8.78 -10.05 4.35
N GLU A 159 7.92 -9.29 3.68
CA GLU A 159 7.91 -7.83 3.71
C GLU A 159 7.67 -7.26 5.11
N ASN A 160 6.84 -7.90 5.91
CA ASN A 160 6.49 -7.42 7.25
C ASN A 160 7.71 -7.51 8.17
N ASN A 161 8.46 -8.61 8.09
CA ASN A 161 9.69 -8.78 8.86
C ASN A 161 10.79 -7.81 8.42
N LEU A 162 10.94 -7.56 7.11
CA LEU A 162 11.85 -6.52 6.63
C LEU A 162 11.44 -5.14 7.18
N ARG A 163 10.17 -4.76 7.03
CA ARG A 163 9.67 -3.47 7.53
C ARG A 163 9.87 -3.32 9.04
N ALA A 164 9.58 -4.36 9.81
CA ALA A 164 9.78 -4.37 11.25
C ALA A 164 11.25 -4.22 11.61
N ALA A 165 12.17 -4.88 10.88
CA ALA A 165 13.61 -4.72 11.08
C ALA A 165 14.08 -3.28 10.79
N ILE A 166 13.56 -2.64 9.73
CA ILE A 166 13.85 -1.24 9.42
C ILE A 166 13.36 -0.32 10.55
N ASN A 167 12.11 -0.50 11.00
CA ASN A 167 11.52 0.32 12.06
C ASN A 167 12.21 0.16 13.43
N ARG A 168 12.85 -0.98 13.68
CA ARG A 168 13.64 -1.24 14.89
C ARG A 168 15.11 -0.81 14.74
N ASN A 169 15.50 -0.21 13.61
CA ASN A 169 16.88 0.11 13.27
C ASN A 169 17.82 -1.11 13.36
N ASP A 170 17.34 -2.31 13.01
CA ASP A 170 18.16 -3.53 13.02
C ASP A 170 18.96 -3.65 11.72
N ALA A 171 20.10 -2.96 11.68
CA ALA A 171 20.98 -2.93 10.52
C ALA A 171 21.47 -4.32 10.09
N ARG A 172 21.61 -5.27 11.03
CA ARG A 172 22.07 -6.64 10.71
C ARG A 172 21.01 -7.40 9.95
N ILE A 173 19.77 -7.43 10.47
CA ILE A 173 18.66 -8.10 9.81
C ILE A 173 18.34 -7.45 8.47
N VAL A 174 18.29 -6.11 8.42
CA VAL A 174 18.04 -5.36 7.17
C VAL A 174 19.10 -5.69 6.12
N ARG A 175 20.39 -5.76 6.50
CA ARG A 175 21.46 -6.13 5.57
C ARG A 175 21.28 -7.54 5.02
N LEU A 176 20.86 -8.50 5.83
CA LEU A 176 20.59 -9.87 5.37
C LEU A 176 19.44 -9.91 4.35
N PHE A 177 18.36 -9.17 4.60
CA PHE A 177 17.26 -9.01 3.64
C PHE A 177 17.72 -8.38 2.32
N MET A 178 18.55 -7.34 2.38
CA MET A 178 19.06 -6.71 1.17
C MET A 178 20.03 -7.62 0.40
N GLN A 179 20.89 -8.36 1.11
CA GLN A 179 21.83 -9.31 0.51
C GLN A 179 21.14 -10.52 -0.13
N GLY A 180 20.04 -11.00 0.43
CA GLY A 180 19.24 -12.06 -0.19
C GLY A 180 18.25 -11.56 -1.26
N GLY A 181 18.32 -10.28 -1.63
CA GLY A 181 17.62 -9.68 -2.77
C GLY A 181 16.15 -9.36 -2.52
N MET A 182 15.78 -9.01 -1.29
CA MET A 182 14.42 -8.55 -1.00
C MET A 182 14.22 -7.15 -1.57
N ASN A 183 13.16 -6.95 -2.34
CA ASN A 183 12.76 -5.60 -2.71
C ASN A 183 12.27 -4.82 -1.48
N TRP A 184 12.40 -3.50 -1.55
CA TRP A 184 11.94 -2.63 -0.47
C TRP A 184 11.21 -1.40 -1.00
N LYS A 185 10.36 -0.82 -0.17
CA LYS A 185 9.57 0.35 -0.53
C LYS A 185 10.00 1.53 0.31
N VAL A 186 9.98 2.71 -0.30
CA VAL A 186 10.42 3.96 0.35
C VAL A 186 9.61 4.25 1.61
N TYR A 187 8.36 3.81 1.66
CA TYR A 187 7.55 3.96 2.86
C TYR A 187 7.97 3.16 4.06
N PHE A 188 8.74 2.07 3.90
CA PHE A 188 9.34 1.39 5.05
C PHE A 188 10.33 2.31 5.76
N ALA A 189 10.98 3.20 5.00
CA ALA A 189 11.98 4.11 5.53
C ALA A 189 11.39 5.38 6.15
N GLU A 190 10.09 5.66 6.06
CA GLU A 190 9.50 6.91 6.56
C GLU A 190 9.70 7.11 8.07
N GLN A 191 9.49 6.06 8.86
CA GLN A 191 9.69 6.10 10.31
C GLN A 191 11.18 6.24 10.64
N ALA A 192 12.04 5.45 10.00
CA ALA A 192 13.49 5.54 10.15
C ALA A 192 14.00 6.95 9.78
N LEU A 193 13.49 7.55 8.70
CA LEU A 193 13.81 8.92 8.27
C LEU A 193 13.34 9.97 9.30
N ALA A 194 12.24 9.71 10.02
CA ALA A 194 11.76 10.57 11.09
C ALA A 194 12.63 10.46 12.36
N ALA A 195 13.10 9.26 12.66
CA ALA A 195 14.00 8.97 13.78
C ALA A 195 15.49 9.29 13.49
N ASP A 196 15.85 9.55 12.23
CA ASP A 196 17.23 9.69 11.74
C ASP A 196 18.09 8.43 11.98
N ASP A 197 17.49 7.24 11.80
CA ASP A 197 18.13 5.93 11.96
C ASP A 197 19.16 5.65 10.85
N ARG A 198 20.36 6.22 11.00
CA ARG A 198 21.34 6.31 9.90
C ARG A 198 21.83 4.97 9.37
N ASP A 199 21.95 3.95 10.22
CA ASP A 199 22.55 2.67 9.84
C ASP A 199 21.68 1.94 8.82
N VAL A 200 20.40 1.73 9.15
CA VAL A 200 19.44 1.11 8.21
C VAL A 200 19.23 1.97 6.97
N LEU A 201 19.15 3.29 7.12
CA LEU A 201 18.91 4.18 6.00
C LEU A 201 20.09 4.21 5.00
N THR A 202 21.31 4.11 5.51
CA THR A 202 22.52 3.97 4.66
C THR A 202 22.50 2.64 3.92
N ILE A 203 22.07 1.56 4.56
CA ILE A 203 21.88 0.26 3.88
C ILE A 203 20.84 0.40 2.77
N LEU A 204 19.68 0.98 3.03
CA LEU A 204 18.64 1.17 2.00
C LEU A 204 19.17 2.02 0.82
N LEU A 205 19.96 3.06 1.09
CA LEU A 205 20.63 3.85 0.04
C LEU A 205 21.71 3.09 -0.74
N GLN A 206 22.37 2.12 -0.11
CA GLN A 206 23.30 1.22 -0.79
C GLN A 206 22.56 0.28 -1.74
N TYR A 207 21.39 -0.21 -1.33
CA TYR A 207 20.54 -1.13 -2.08
C TYR A 207 19.40 -0.43 -2.83
N ARG A 208 19.61 0.81 -3.29
CA ARG A 208 18.64 1.58 -4.10
C ARG A 208 18.05 0.83 -5.30
N PRO A 209 18.81 0.02 -6.06
CA PRO A 209 18.25 -0.71 -7.20
C PRO A 209 17.17 -1.73 -6.82
N GLN A 210 17.09 -2.14 -5.55
CA GLN A 210 16.06 -3.06 -5.04
C GLN A 210 14.79 -2.31 -4.58
N MET A 211 14.72 -0.99 -4.74
CA MET A 211 13.55 -0.21 -4.37
C MET A 211 12.44 -0.35 -5.44
N ASP A 212 11.28 -0.86 -5.06
CA ASP A 212 10.20 -1.24 -5.99
C ASP A 212 8.87 -0.52 -5.73
N GLU A 213 8.92 0.78 -5.42
CA GLU A 213 7.72 1.61 -5.29
C GLU A 213 7.39 2.34 -6.60
N ALA A 214 6.11 2.40 -6.98
CA ALA A 214 5.69 3.01 -8.25
C ALA A 214 5.87 4.53 -8.30
N ARG A 215 5.72 5.22 -7.14
CA ARG A 215 5.80 6.70 -7.04
C ARG A 215 6.62 7.15 -5.82
N PRO A 216 7.90 6.75 -5.71
CA PRO A 216 8.72 6.94 -4.52
C PRO A 216 8.93 8.43 -4.21
N CYS A 217 9.14 9.23 -5.25
CA CYS A 217 9.40 10.65 -5.08
C CYS A 217 8.20 11.42 -4.51
N ARG A 218 6.99 11.18 -5.05
CA ARG A 218 5.77 11.86 -4.57
C ARG A 218 5.53 11.56 -3.10
N ARG A 219 5.79 10.31 -2.69
CA ARG A 219 5.66 9.88 -1.31
C ARG A 219 6.69 10.53 -0.39
N LEU A 220 7.97 10.55 -0.78
CA LEU A 220 9.04 11.20 -0.02
C LEU A 220 8.80 12.69 0.19
N ILE A 221 8.36 13.39 -0.84
CA ILE A 221 8.03 14.81 -0.74
C ILE A 221 6.90 15.01 0.27
N GLY A 222 5.81 14.23 0.16
CA GLY A 222 4.66 14.34 1.05
C GLY A 222 5.00 14.01 2.51
N SER A 223 5.75 12.92 2.77
CA SER A 223 6.16 12.55 4.12
C SER A 223 7.16 13.54 4.72
N THR A 224 8.07 14.07 3.89
CA THR A 224 9.02 15.12 4.30
C THR A 224 8.30 16.43 4.62
N GLU A 225 7.36 16.86 3.78
CA GLU A 225 6.54 18.06 4.02
C GLU A 225 5.77 17.94 5.31
N LEU A 226 5.06 16.82 5.51
CA LEU A 226 4.30 16.56 6.74
C LEU A 226 5.21 16.56 7.97
N GLY A 227 6.39 15.92 7.88
CA GLY A 227 7.37 15.91 8.95
C GLY A 227 7.87 17.32 9.29
N MET A 228 8.19 18.13 8.27
CA MET A 228 8.66 19.50 8.47
C MET A 228 7.57 20.45 8.99
N LYS A 229 6.29 20.24 8.63
CA LYS A 229 5.16 20.95 9.24
C LYS A 229 5.04 20.64 10.74
N LYS A 230 5.33 19.41 11.13
CA LYS A 230 5.41 18.97 12.54
C LYS A 230 6.71 19.35 13.26
N GLY A 231 7.57 20.17 12.64
CA GLY A 231 8.82 20.64 13.24
C GLY A 231 10.03 19.71 13.08
N GLN A 232 9.92 18.63 12.31
CA GLN A 232 11.09 17.80 12.01
C GLN A 232 12.08 18.53 11.10
N LYS A 233 13.37 18.32 11.35
CA LYS A 233 14.44 18.90 10.54
C LYS A 233 14.64 18.11 9.25
N LEU A 234 15.05 18.82 8.19
CA LEU A 234 15.50 18.20 6.94
C LEU A 234 16.95 17.73 7.09
N THR A 235 17.14 16.52 7.65
CA THR A 235 18.47 15.95 7.92
C THR A 235 19.26 15.71 6.63
N SER A 236 20.59 15.62 6.71
CA SER A 236 21.43 15.36 5.53
C SER A 236 21.04 14.08 4.82
N LEU A 237 20.64 13.06 5.58
CA LEU A 237 20.27 11.78 5.03
C LEU A 237 18.86 11.82 4.39
N ARG A 238 17.91 12.59 4.94
CA ARG A 238 16.65 12.88 4.25
C ARG A 238 16.86 13.62 2.93
N LYS A 239 17.81 14.57 2.87
CA LYS A 239 18.21 15.22 1.61
C LYS A 239 18.79 14.22 0.62
N GLN A 240 19.62 13.29 1.08
CA GLN A 240 20.20 12.24 0.24
C GLN A 240 19.13 11.30 -0.34
N PHE A 241 18.08 10.98 0.42
CA PHE A 241 16.91 10.25 -0.10
C PHE A 241 16.19 11.05 -1.19
N LEU A 242 15.93 12.34 -0.95
CA LEU A 242 15.32 13.22 -1.96
C LEU A 242 16.18 13.26 -3.24
N SER A 243 17.47 13.59 -3.16
CA SER A 243 18.32 13.62 -4.36
C SER A 243 18.45 12.25 -5.05
N SER A 244 18.39 11.16 -4.28
CA SER A 244 18.48 9.79 -4.82
C SER A 244 17.24 9.34 -5.58
N PHE A 245 16.05 9.75 -5.16
CA PHE A 245 14.77 9.23 -5.68
C PHE A 245 13.91 10.29 -6.39
N CYS A 246 14.25 11.56 -6.28
CA CYS A 246 13.49 12.70 -6.82
C CYS A 246 14.26 13.55 -7.84
N SER A 247 15.47 13.16 -8.27
CA SER A 247 16.32 13.95 -9.17
C SER A 247 15.93 13.88 -10.66
N SER A 248 14.85 13.18 -11.03
CA SER A 248 14.41 13.15 -12.43
C SER A 248 13.90 14.53 -12.86
N ALA A 249 14.24 14.96 -14.08
CA ALA A 249 13.79 16.24 -14.65
C ALA A 249 12.27 16.51 -14.48
N PRO A 250 11.35 15.56 -14.78
CA PRO A 250 9.92 15.80 -14.56
C PRO A 250 9.52 15.86 -13.08
N ALA A 251 10.28 15.28 -12.14
CA ALA A 251 10.03 15.43 -10.72
C ALA A 251 10.48 16.80 -10.22
N VAL A 252 11.69 17.23 -10.59
CA VAL A 252 12.24 18.54 -10.23
C VAL A 252 11.40 19.69 -10.79
N GLN A 253 10.93 19.58 -12.04
CA GLN A 253 10.07 20.59 -12.66
C GLN A 253 8.71 20.71 -11.94
N ARG A 254 8.07 19.59 -11.61
CA ARG A 254 6.82 19.59 -10.83
C ARG A 254 7.02 20.22 -9.45
N GLN A 255 8.13 19.93 -8.78
CA GLN A 255 8.41 20.54 -7.49
C GLN A 255 8.64 22.06 -7.61
N LYS A 256 9.29 22.50 -8.69
CA LYS A 256 9.45 23.94 -8.97
C LYS A 256 8.11 24.65 -9.12
N GLU A 257 7.17 24.05 -9.86
CA GLU A 257 5.81 24.60 -10.01
C GLU A 257 5.06 24.67 -8.67
N GLU A 258 5.21 23.67 -7.79
CA GLU A 258 4.62 23.71 -6.45
C GLU A 258 5.23 24.81 -5.56
N VAL A 259 6.54 25.06 -5.68
CA VAL A 259 7.20 26.19 -5.00
C VAL A 259 6.64 27.53 -5.49
N GLU A 260 6.52 27.71 -6.80
CA GLU A 260 5.97 28.93 -7.40
C GLU A 260 4.51 29.16 -6.94
N ARG A 261 3.69 28.11 -6.93
CA ARG A 261 2.31 28.16 -6.39
C ARG A 261 2.29 28.52 -4.90
N ALA A 262 3.18 27.96 -4.10
CA ALA A 262 3.27 28.28 -2.68
C ALA A 262 3.67 29.74 -2.45
N GLN A 263 4.60 30.27 -3.25
CA GLN A 263 5.00 31.69 -3.18
C GLN A 263 3.86 32.63 -3.59
N MET A 264 3.10 32.30 -4.63
CA MET A 264 1.92 33.09 -5.02
C MET A 264 0.86 33.11 -3.92
N ARG A 265 0.58 31.96 -3.28
CA ARG A 265 -0.33 31.88 -2.13
C ARG A 265 0.16 32.73 -0.95
N LEU A 266 1.46 32.71 -0.68
CA LEU A 266 2.07 33.51 0.37
C LEU A 266 1.94 35.01 0.09
N ALA A 267 2.23 35.45 -1.14
CA ALA A 267 2.09 36.85 -1.54
C ALA A 267 0.64 37.34 -1.39
N ALA A 268 -0.33 36.52 -1.83
CA ALA A 268 -1.75 36.84 -1.68
C ALA A 268 -2.22 36.83 -0.22
N GLN A 269 -1.63 36.00 0.66
CA GLN A 269 -1.89 36.07 2.10
C GLN A 269 -1.33 37.36 2.72
N LYS A 270 -0.10 37.75 2.35
CA LYS A 270 0.52 38.99 2.84
C LYS A 270 -0.29 40.23 2.44
N GLN A 271 -0.74 40.30 1.18
CA GLN A 271 -1.62 41.37 0.72
C GLN A 271 -2.93 41.43 1.53
N ARG A 272 -3.62 40.30 1.70
CA ARG A 272 -4.85 40.25 2.52
C ARG A 272 -4.62 40.65 3.97
N TYR A 273 -3.48 40.27 4.54
CA TYR A 273 -3.09 40.66 5.89
C TYR A 273 -2.85 42.16 6.00
N GLU A 274 -2.14 42.77 5.05
CA GLU A 274 -1.87 44.21 4.99
C GLU A 274 -3.18 45.00 4.84
N ASP A 275 -4.05 44.58 3.92
CA ASP A 275 -5.35 45.20 3.68
C ASP A 275 -6.26 45.14 4.91
N ALA A 276 -6.33 43.97 5.57
CA ALA A 276 -7.11 43.79 6.80
C ALA A 276 -6.54 44.62 7.96
N THR A 277 -5.21 44.70 8.09
CA THR A 277 -4.54 45.54 9.09
C THR A 277 -4.85 47.02 8.87
N ALA A 278 -4.81 47.48 7.61
CA ALA A 278 -5.14 48.87 7.25
C ALA A 278 -6.62 49.21 7.54
N GLN A 279 -7.51 48.22 7.49
CA GLN A 279 -8.94 48.35 7.79
C GLN A 279 -9.27 48.16 9.28
N GLY A 280 -8.28 47.86 10.14
CA GLY A 280 -8.49 47.59 11.57
C GLY A 280 -9.26 46.31 11.85
N LEU A 281 -9.27 45.36 10.92
CA LEU A 281 -9.91 44.05 11.06
C LEU A 281 -9.01 43.07 11.81
N GLU A 282 -9.61 42.03 12.39
CA GLU A 282 -8.86 40.91 12.96
C GLU A 282 -8.12 40.14 11.86
N THR A 283 -6.82 39.89 12.07
CA THR A 283 -5.94 39.31 11.04
C THR A 283 -5.54 37.88 11.38
N GLU A 284 -5.61 37.00 10.37
CA GLU A 284 -5.06 35.65 10.47
C GLU A 284 -3.54 35.68 10.23
N PRO A 285 -2.74 34.90 10.98
CA PRO A 285 -1.29 34.85 10.77
C PRO A 285 -0.93 34.30 9.38
N VAL A 286 0.06 34.94 8.74
CA VAL A 286 0.57 34.52 7.43
C VAL A 286 1.37 33.22 7.54
N ASP A 287 1.03 32.19 6.75
CA ASP A 287 1.75 30.92 6.71
C ASP A 287 3.01 31.00 5.83
N GLU A 288 4.08 31.54 6.40
CA GLU A 288 5.40 31.53 5.74
C GLU A 288 6.04 30.13 5.72
N GLN A 289 5.61 29.22 6.59
CA GLN A 289 6.25 27.93 6.80
C GLN A 289 6.06 27.04 5.58
N THR A 290 4.86 27.00 4.99
CA THR A 290 4.59 26.18 3.80
C THR A 290 5.52 26.53 2.64
N ALA A 291 5.69 27.82 2.30
CA ALA A 291 6.59 28.23 1.22
C ALA A 291 8.06 27.88 1.52
N LYS A 292 8.52 28.08 2.78
CA LYS A 292 9.87 27.72 3.21
C LYS A 292 10.13 26.22 3.11
N ILE A 293 9.15 25.38 3.49
CA ILE A 293 9.26 23.92 3.39
C ILE A 293 9.37 23.49 1.92
N GLN A 294 8.48 23.98 1.04
CA GLN A 294 8.50 23.63 -0.39
C GLN A 294 9.84 24.01 -1.03
N GLN A 295 10.36 25.20 -0.71
CA GLN A 295 11.67 25.66 -1.19
C GLN A 295 12.81 24.78 -0.68
N ALA A 296 12.78 24.38 0.59
CA ALA A 296 13.81 23.52 1.18
C ALA A 296 13.83 22.12 0.55
N ILE A 297 12.65 21.55 0.27
CA ILE A 297 12.52 20.26 -0.43
C ILE A 297 13.04 20.38 -1.86
N TYR A 298 12.65 21.42 -2.60
CA TYR A 298 13.14 21.69 -3.95
C TYR A 298 14.67 21.77 -4.00
N ASN A 299 15.27 22.52 -3.08
CA ASN A 299 16.72 22.66 -2.98
C ASN A 299 17.42 21.34 -2.65
N ALA A 300 16.77 20.42 -1.94
CA ALA A 300 17.32 19.12 -1.58
C ALA A 300 17.20 18.06 -2.69
N MET A 301 16.35 18.28 -3.69
CA MET A 301 16.22 17.40 -4.85
C MET A 301 17.30 17.64 -5.90
N ARG A 302 17.91 18.82 -5.91
CA ARG A 302 18.96 19.26 -6.82
C ARG A 302 20.35 18.93 -6.26
#